data_AF-A0A086KD12-F1
#
_entry.id   AF-A0A086KD12-F1
#
_cell.length_a   1.000
_cell.length_b   1.000
_cell.length_c   1.000
_cell.angle_alpha   90.00
_cell.angle_beta   90.00
_cell.angle_gamma   90.00
#
_symmetry.space_group_name_H-M   'P 1'
#
loop_
_entity.id
_entity.type
_entity.pdbx_description
1 polymer ?
#
loop_
_entity_poly.entity_id
_entity_poly.type
_entity_poly.pdbx_seq_one_letter_code
_entity_poly.pdbx_strand_id
1 'polypeptide(L)'
;MAHSRERRSPSCLVSPLSPPTASGQRDVSVSERREKTCNAPCVSPFSRMKTSASPSFLLSNWCLIFLLFSLFCVIEGAKPKEGRPVTYGSAVSLVHVLSGFKLFSGKISWGSGSGQQAVTATPSGDKAAAANMLWIVSAPPSGMRRQPLDSPVMEAQMAGSKSSASSEPAPALVTPGAAGEPVRCGSVIFLEHGSSRGTLQATGASSPISSQKEVSVGAGRDTRVAGFKLVCANTKSEMWLTGDIVTFEHVRLGTNLQAKKDHQFTQQNCGRGCPIAGHIEVSVSNEKPRSSWGWSTPPDQWKASAGLMVNKEGEGLFDDLGFDHDEL
;
A
#
# COMPACT_ATOMS: atom_id res chain seq x y z
N MET A 1 -3.24 -74.06 33.86
CA MET A 1 -2.85 -73.17 34.98
C MET A 1 -3.50 -71.82 34.69
N ALA A 2 -4.75 -71.51 35.09
CA ALA A 2 -5.32 -71.35 36.45
C ALA A 2 -4.40 -70.46 37.31
N HIS A 3 -4.75 -69.28 37.80
CA HIS A 3 -5.98 -68.73 38.44
C HIS A 3 -6.05 -67.20 38.17
N SER A 4 -7.18 -66.48 38.02
CA SER A 4 -8.51 -66.40 38.66
C SER A 4 -8.54 -65.73 40.06
N ARG A 5 -9.23 -64.57 40.12
CA ARG A 5 -10.18 -64.06 41.15
C ARG A 5 -10.17 -62.52 41.07
N GLU A 6 -11.21 -61.77 40.72
CA GLU A 6 -12.68 -61.85 40.85
C GLU A 6 -13.22 -61.79 42.29
N ARG A 7 -14.14 -60.82 42.48
CA ARG A 7 -15.31 -60.71 43.39
C ARG A 7 -15.34 -59.36 44.11
N ARG A 8 -16.45 -58.68 44.39
CA ARG A 8 -17.89 -58.79 44.06
C ARG A 8 -18.55 -57.53 44.66
N SER A 9 -19.60 -57.01 44.02
CA SER A 9 -20.60 -56.11 44.63
C SER A 9 -21.46 -56.86 45.68
N PRO A 10 -22.22 -56.18 46.57
CA PRO A 10 -23.58 -55.74 46.21
C PRO A 10 -24.14 -54.45 46.88
N SER A 11 -25.08 -53.82 46.14
CA SER A 11 -26.32 -53.06 46.43
C SER A 11 -26.63 -52.38 47.79
N CYS A 12 -27.04 -51.08 47.76
CA CYS A 12 -28.44 -50.58 47.91
C CYS A 12 -28.57 -49.08 48.35
N LEU A 13 -29.25 -48.29 47.50
CA LEU A 13 -30.31 -47.28 47.74
C LEU A 13 -30.11 -45.92 48.52
N VAL A 14 -30.79 -44.92 47.91
CA VAL A 14 -31.43 -43.66 48.40
C VAL A 14 -30.71 -42.31 48.13
N SER A 15 -31.38 -41.44 47.36
CA SER A 15 -31.12 -40.01 47.06
C SER A 15 -31.58 -39.06 48.18
N PRO A 16 -31.61 -37.71 48.05
CA PRO A 16 -30.86 -36.77 47.19
C PRO A 16 -30.27 -35.57 47.99
N LEU A 17 -29.35 -34.79 47.42
CA LEU A 17 -29.37 -33.31 47.43
C LEU A 17 -28.26 -32.73 46.52
N SER A 18 -28.55 -31.54 45.98
CA SER A 18 -27.97 -30.79 44.86
C SER A 18 -26.47 -30.40 44.91
N PRO A 19 -25.92 -29.94 43.77
CA PRO A 19 -24.98 -28.80 43.77
C PRO A 19 -25.28 -27.74 42.66
N PRO A 20 -24.64 -26.54 42.71
CA PRO A 20 -24.95 -25.42 41.82
C PRO A 20 -23.87 -25.08 40.77
N THR A 21 -24.24 -24.14 39.88
CA THR A 21 -23.41 -23.15 39.13
C THR A 21 -22.84 -23.63 37.78
N ALA A 22 -22.76 -22.87 36.69
CA ALA A 22 -23.59 -21.84 36.06
C ALA A 22 -23.01 -21.67 34.64
N SER A 23 -23.82 -21.79 33.59
CA SER A 23 -23.52 -21.33 32.23
C SER A 23 -24.81 -21.26 31.44
N GLY A 24 -25.00 -20.24 30.62
CA GLY A 24 -25.94 -20.31 29.49
C GLY A 24 -26.93 -19.16 29.36
N GLN A 25 -26.89 -18.54 28.19
CA GLN A 25 -27.68 -17.42 27.70
C GLN A 25 -29.10 -17.79 27.21
N ARG A 26 -29.95 -16.74 27.11
CA ARG A 26 -31.17 -16.52 26.27
C ARG A 26 -32.44 -17.28 26.70
N ASP A 27 -33.67 -16.74 26.66
CA ASP A 27 -34.25 -15.51 26.08
C ASP A 27 -35.71 -15.28 26.63
N VAL A 28 -36.23 -14.06 26.44
CA VAL A 28 -37.65 -13.57 26.44
C VAL A 28 -38.42 -13.33 27.77
N SER A 29 -38.74 -12.06 28.08
CA SER A 29 -40.11 -11.49 27.99
C SER A 29 -40.28 -10.09 28.63
N VAL A 30 -40.84 -9.18 27.83
CA VAL A 30 -41.81 -8.08 28.08
C VAL A 30 -41.89 -7.40 29.46
N SER A 31 -41.65 -6.09 29.47
CA SER A 31 -42.35 -5.02 30.24
C SER A 31 -41.51 -3.73 30.12
N GLU A 32 -41.93 -2.49 30.33
CA GLU A 32 -43.19 -1.76 30.24
C GLU A 32 -42.75 -0.28 30.19
N ARG A 33 -43.43 0.54 29.40
CA ARG A 33 -43.07 1.94 29.11
C ARG A 33 -43.31 2.81 30.35
N ARG A 34 -42.29 3.54 30.83
CA ARG A 34 -42.46 4.69 31.72
C ARG A 34 -41.67 5.90 31.24
N GLU A 35 -42.43 6.91 30.83
CA GLU A 35 -42.01 8.28 30.52
C GLU A 35 -41.46 8.98 31.77
N LYS A 36 -40.42 9.79 31.59
CA LYS A 36 -39.93 10.75 32.58
C LYS A 36 -40.19 12.16 32.06
N THR A 37 -41.16 12.83 32.68
CA THR A 37 -41.42 14.26 32.57
C THR A 37 -40.45 15.02 33.49
N CYS A 38 -39.79 16.05 32.95
CA CYS A 38 -39.08 17.07 33.73
C CYS A 38 -39.98 18.32 33.83
N ASN A 39 -40.28 18.73 35.06
CA ASN A 39 -40.96 20.00 35.37
C ASN A 39 -39.94 21.15 35.40
N ALA A 40 -40.30 22.27 34.76
CA ALA A 40 -39.71 23.58 34.97
C ALA A 40 -40.85 24.61 35.16
N PRO A 41 -40.73 25.59 36.06
CA PRO A 41 -41.60 26.75 36.06
C PRO A 41 -40.90 27.99 35.49
N CYS A 42 -41.62 28.70 34.62
CA CYS A 42 -41.32 30.05 34.14
C CYS A 42 -41.86 31.10 35.12
N VAL A 43 -41.09 32.17 35.39
CA VAL A 43 -41.61 33.52 35.67
C VAL A 43 -40.60 34.57 35.18
N SER A 44 -41.08 35.66 34.57
CA SER A 44 -40.37 36.87 34.07
C SER A 44 -40.63 38.08 35.03
N PRO A 45 -40.33 39.38 34.74
CA PRO A 45 -39.47 40.08 33.75
C PRO A 45 -38.60 41.26 34.36
N PHE A 46 -37.97 42.08 33.50
CA PHE A 46 -37.27 43.39 33.73
C PHE A 46 -35.84 43.34 34.34
N SER A 47 -34.80 44.03 33.87
CA SER A 47 -34.70 45.35 33.22
C SER A 47 -33.59 45.43 32.16
N ARG A 48 -33.82 46.30 31.17
CA ARG A 48 -32.95 46.63 30.04
C ARG A 48 -32.08 47.85 30.39
N MET A 49 -30.76 47.69 30.51
CA MET A 49 -29.81 48.81 30.52
C MET A 49 -29.28 49.03 29.10
N LYS A 50 -29.42 50.28 28.62
CA LYS A 50 -28.89 50.75 27.33
C LYS A 50 -27.46 51.26 27.55
N THR A 51 -26.48 50.66 26.89
CA THR A 51 -25.15 51.27 26.70
C THR A 51 -25.01 51.67 25.24
N SER A 52 -24.98 52.98 24.99
CA SER A 52 -24.75 53.56 23.67
C SER A 52 -23.27 53.55 23.34
N ALA A 53 -22.86 52.80 22.32
CA ALA A 53 -21.58 52.96 21.64
C ALA A 53 -21.85 53.17 20.15
N SER A 54 -21.40 54.31 19.64
CA SER A 54 -21.62 54.78 18.27
C SER A 54 -20.89 53.89 17.23
N PRO A 55 -21.52 53.50 16.10
CA PRO A 55 -20.95 52.57 15.15
C PRO A 55 -20.36 53.33 13.94
N SER A 56 -19.16 53.90 14.05
CA SER A 56 -18.60 54.61 12.88
C SER A 56 -17.10 54.46 12.65
N PHE A 57 -16.37 53.65 13.42
CA PHE A 57 -14.91 53.49 13.22
C PHE A 57 -14.38 52.06 13.10
N LEU A 58 -15.23 51.02 13.11
CA LEU A 58 -14.76 49.62 13.08
C LEU A 58 -14.85 48.92 11.71
N LEU A 59 -15.48 49.54 10.71
CA LEU A 59 -15.68 48.91 9.39
C LEU A 59 -14.46 49.02 8.46
N SER A 60 -13.59 50.02 8.66
CA SER A 60 -12.43 50.26 7.78
C SER A 60 -11.31 49.24 7.99
N ASN A 61 -11.03 48.88 9.25
CA ASN A 61 -9.91 48.01 9.59
C ASN A 61 -10.19 46.53 9.30
N TRP A 62 -11.46 46.12 9.33
CA TRP A 62 -11.83 44.74 8.98
C TRP A 62 -11.73 44.46 7.48
N CYS A 63 -12.04 45.43 6.61
CA CYS A 63 -11.82 45.28 5.17
C CYS A 63 -10.33 45.13 4.82
N LEU A 64 -9.44 45.88 5.47
CA LEU A 64 -7.99 45.75 5.27
C LEU A 64 -7.45 44.43 5.81
N ILE A 65 -7.95 43.96 6.96
CA ILE A 65 -7.57 42.64 7.50
C ILE A 65 -8.10 41.52 6.60
N PHE A 66 -9.33 41.61 6.08
CA PHE A 66 -9.87 40.64 5.13
C PHE A 66 -9.15 40.68 3.77
N LEU A 67 -8.78 41.86 3.28
CA LEU A 67 -7.98 42.00 2.06
C LEU A 67 -6.56 41.46 2.25
N LEU A 68 -5.91 41.77 3.37
CA LEU A 68 -4.59 41.22 3.71
C LEU A 68 -4.66 39.71 3.95
N PHE A 69 -5.71 39.19 4.59
CA PHE A 69 -5.92 37.75 4.78
C PHE A 69 -6.22 37.03 3.46
N SER A 70 -6.99 37.66 2.56
CA SER A 70 -7.22 37.15 1.20
C SER A 70 -5.95 37.17 0.35
N LEU A 71 -5.10 38.19 0.51
CA LEU A 71 -3.80 38.28 -0.16
C LEU A 71 -2.78 37.30 0.44
N PHE A 72 -2.88 37.00 1.74
CA PHE A 72 -2.04 36.01 2.43
C PHE A 72 -2.43 34.57 2.07
N CYS A 73 -3.73 34.28 1.88
CA CYS A 73 -4.20 32.96 1.46
C CYS A 73 -3.82 32.60 0.02
N VAL A 74 -3.48 33.56 -0.84
CA VAL A 74 -3.09 33.29 -2.24
C VAL A 74 -1.61 32.90 -2.37
N ILE A 75 -0.80 33.06 -1.32
CA ILE A 75 0.65 32.76 -1.35
C ILE A 75 1.01 31.56 -0.47
N GLU A 76 0.15 30.55 -0.39
CA GLU A 76 0.65 29.18 -0.14
C GLU A 76 0.98 28.54 -1.49
N GLY A 77 2.07 29.03 -2.09
CA GLY A 77 2.74 28.28 -3.15
C GLY A 77 3.07 26.89 -2.60
N ALA A 78 2.48 25.85 -3.19
CA ALA A 78 2.80 24.47 -2.86
C ALA A 78 4.33 24.32 -2.94
N LYS A 79 4.98 24.01 -1.81
CA LYS A 79 6.41 23.72 -1.80
C LYS A 79 6.69 22.67 -2.88
N PRO A 80 7.61 22.90 -3.82
CA PRO A 80 7.94 21.91 -4.82
C PRO A 80 8.37 20.65 -4.09
N LYS A 81 7.70 19.54 -4.36
CA LYS A 81 8.12 18.24 -3.84
C LYS A 81 9.45 17.90 -4.49
N GLU A 82 10.51 17.83 -3.71
CA GLU A 82 11.89 17.50 -4.15
C GLU A 82 12.05 16.04 -4.64
N GLY A 83 10.96 15.32 -4.92
CA GLY A 83 10.98 13.92 -5.31
C GLY A 83 11.34 13.76 -6.78
N ARG A 84 12.37 12.96 -7.08
CA ARG A 84 12.68 12.51 -8.44
C ARG A 84 11.62 11.52 -8.94
N PRO A 85 11.26 11.52 -10.23
CA PRO A 85 10.32 10.54 -10.78
C PRO A 85 10.88 9.13 -10.67
N VAL A 86 10.05 8.19 -10.23
CA VAL A 86 10.34 6.76 -10.29
C VAL A 86 10.09 6.30 -11.71
N THR A 87 11.10 5.67 -12.32
CA THR A 87 11.05 5.20 -13.70
C THR A 87 11.07 3.67 -13.76
N TYR A 88 10.61 3.11 -14.86
CA TYR A 88 10.80 1.67 -15.11
C TYR A 88 12.30 1.33 -15.20
N GLY A 89 12.68 0.18 -14.66
CA GLY A 89 14.08 -0.24 -14.49
C GLY A 89 14.75 0.31 -13.24
N SER A 90 14.20 1.33 -12.57
CA SER A 90 14.74 1.82 -11.30
C SER A 90 14.59 0.79 -10.18
N ALA A 91 15.62 0.68 -9.34
CA ALA A 91 15.56 -0.08 -8.09
C ALA A 91 15.26 0.89 -6.92
N VAL A 92 14.12 0.69 -6.28
CA VAL A 92 13.65 1.52 -5.16
C VAL A 92 13.55 0.70 -3.87
N SER A 93 13.62 1.37 -2.73
CA SER A 93 13.26 0.74 -1.45
C SER A 93 11.91 1.27 -0.98
N LEU A 94 10.95 0.36 -0.79
CA LEU A 94 9.58 0.68 -0.39
C LEU A 94 9.47 0.73 1.13
N VAL A 95 9.15 1.90 1.66
CA VAL A 95 9.00 2.17 3.09
C VAL A 95 7.52 2.19 3.45
N HIS A 96 7.10 1.33 4.37
CA HIS A 96 5.76 1.35 4.93
C HIS A 96 5.57 2.60 5.80
N VAL A 97 4.56 3.41 5.52
CA VAL A 97 4.40 4.75 6.11
C VAL A 97 4.20 4.70 7.63
N LEU A 98 3.34 3.80 8.11
CA LEU A 98 2.99 3.70 9.53
C LEU A 98 4.14 3.19 10.41
N SER A 99 4.93 2.24 9.91
CA SER A 99 5.99 1.61 10.70
C SER A 99 7.38 2.15 10.43
N GLY A 100 7.61 2.76 9.27
CA GLY A 100 8.95 3.11 8.78
C GLY A 100 9.79 1.88 8.37
N PHE A 101 9.17 0.70 8.27
CA PHE A 101 9.88 -0.53 7.90
C PHE A 101 9.96 -0.65 6.38
N LYS A 102 11.01 -1.27 5.87
CA LYS A 102 11.26 -1.45 4.44
C LYS A 102 10.80 -2.82 3.97
N LEU A 103 10.18 -2.88 2.80
CA LEU A 103 9.82 -4.13 2.14
C LEU A 103 11.10 -4.95 1.89
N PHE A 104 11.09 -6.19 2.33
CA PHE A 104 12.26 -7.06 2.39
C PHE A 104 11.94 -8.47 1.91
N SER A 105 12.87 -9.07 1.19
CA SER A 105 12.88 -10.50 0.92
C SER A 105 14.30 -11.06 1.03
N GLY A 106 14.45 -12.28 1.56
CA GLY A 106 15.76 -12.89 1.78
C GLY A 106 15.77 -14.35 1.33
N LYS A 107 16.85 -15.07 1.63
CA LYS A 107 16.94 -16.53 1.42
C LYS A 107 16.14 -17.29 2.49
N ILE A 108 14.84 -16.99 2.57
CA ILE A 108 13.90 -17.48 3.58
C ILE A 108 12.61 -17.79 2.84
N SER A 109 12.00 -18.94 3.14
CA SER A 109 10.73 -19.36 2.55
C SER A 109 9.67 -19.49 3.62
N TRP A 110 8.40 -19.39 3.23
CA TRP A 110 7.30 -19.66 4.14
C TRP A 110 7.30 -21.14 4.57
N GLY A 111 7.13 -21.39 5.87
CA GLY A 111 6.91 -22.74 6.40
C GLY A 111 5.45 -23.20 6.29
N SER A 112 4.55 -22.28 5.95
CA SER A 112 3.12 -22.47 5.74
C SER A 112 2.71 -21.97 4.35
N GLY A 113 1.44 -22.11 4.00
CA GLY A 113 0.89 -21.51 2.78
C GLY A 113 1.53 -22.06 1.51
N SER A 114 2.10 -21.19 0.66
CA SER A 114 2.66 -21.61 -0.63
C SER A 114 4.04 -22.27 -0.56
N GLY A 115 4.77 -22.11 0.55
CA GLY A 115 6.17 -22.55 0.65
C GLY A 115 7.16 -21.71 -0.17
N GLN A 116 6.71 -20.62 -0.80
CA GLN A 116 7.54 -19.77 -1.64
C GLN A 116 8.45 -18.83 -0.82
N GLN A 117 9.34 -18.12 -1.50
CA GLN A 117 10.24 -17.16 -0.86
C GLN A 117 9.44 -16.09 -0.11
N ALA A 118 9.80 -15.89 1.15
CA ALA A 118 9.10 -15.03 2.09
C ALA A 118 9.32 -13.54 1.80
N VAL A 119 8.26 -12.76 2.01
CA VAL A 119 8.26 -11.29 1.93
C VAL A 119 7.78 -10.72 3.25
N THR A 120 8.55 -9.80 3.81
CA THR A 120 8.26 -9.16 5.09
C THR A 120 8.59 -7.67 5.01
N ALA A 121 8.32 -6.91 6.07
CA ALA A 121 8.88 -5.59 6.25
C ALA A 121 9.86 -5.61 7.43
N THR A 122 11.06 -5.07 7.23
CA THR A 122 12.15 -5.08 8.21
C THR A 122 12.47 -3.66 8.71
N PRO A 123 12.96 -3.48 9.95
CA PRO A 123 13.41 -2.17 10.41
C PRO A 123 14.46 -1.53 9.49
N SER A 124 14.31 -0.23 9.20
CA SER A 124 15.16 0.49 8.23
C SER A 124 16.67 0.57 8.57
N GLY A 125 17.07 0.24 9.81
CA GLY A 125 18.45 0.36 10.30
C GLY A 125 19.38 -0.80 9.93
N ASP A 126 18.86 -1.89 9.36
CA ASP A 126 19.66 -3.08 9.05
C ASP A 126 20.45 -2.91 7.74
N LYS A 127 21.66 -2.35 7.84
CA LYS A 127 22.54 -2.08 6.68
C LYS A 127 23.02 -3.36 5.99
N ALA A 128 23.19 -4.47 6.71
CA ALA A 128 23.65 -5.74 6.14
C ALA A 128 22.61 -6.34 5.18
N ALA A 129 21.34 -5.97 5.36
CA ALA A 129 20.21 -6.38 4.55
C ALA A 129 19.88 -5.43 3.39
N ALA A 130 20.69 -4.39 3.12
CA ALA A 130 20.33 -3.34 2.15
C ALA A 130 20.00 -3.87 0.74
N ALA A 131 20.74 -4.87 0.23
CA ALA A 131 20.48 -5.48 -1.07
C ALA A 131 19.14 -6.23 -1.15
N ASN A 132 18.66 -6.73 -0.02
CA ASN A 132 17.40 -7.48 0.13
C ASN A 132 16.17 -6.56 0.30
N MET A 133 16.39 -5.24 0.33
CA MET A 133 15.34 -4.22 0.43
C MET A 133 15.11 -3.47 -0.88
N LEU A 134 15.81 -3.86 -1.95
CA LEU A 134 15.72 -3.23 -3.27
C LEU A 134 14.73 -3.99 -4.16
N TRP A 135 13.85 -3.21 -4.80
CA TRP A 135 12.80 -3.70 -5.69
C TRP A 135 12.87 -2.95 -7.01
N ILE A 136 13.06 -3.68 -8.09
CA ILE A 136 13.11 -3.13 -9.44
C ILE A 136 11.68 -2.97 -9.96
N VAL A 137 11.34 -1.75 -10.34
CA VAL A 137 10.03 -1.43 -10.92
C VAL A 137 10.06 -1.79 -12.40
N SER A 138 9.16 -2.67 -12.84
CA SER A 138 9.06 -3.07 -14.24
C SER A 138 7.61 -3.04 -14.71
N ALA A 139 7.40 -2.87 -16.01
CA ALA A 139 6.08 -3.02 -16.59
C ALA A 139 5.73 -4.52 -16.71
N PRO A 140 4.44 -4.89 -16.61
CA PRO A 140 3.99 -6.21 -16.97
C PRO A 140 4.46 -6.56 -18.39
N PRO A 141 4.87 -7.81 -18.66
CA PRO A 141 5.22 -8.22 -20.01
C PRO A 141 4.00 -7.93 -20.89
N SER A 142 4.23 -7.21 -21.98
CA SER A 142 3.23 -6.87 -22.97
C SER A 142 2.76 -8.16 -23.62
N GLY A 143 1.81 -8.85 -23.00
CA GLY A 143 1.24 -10.11 -23.47
C GLY A 143 0.34 -9.90 -24.69
N MET A 144 0.85 -9.23 -25.73
CA MET A 144 0.37 -9.21 -27.11
C MET A 144 1.34 -8.33 -27.93
N ARG A 145 2.62 -8.69 -28.02
CA ARG A 145 3.23 -8.57 -29.35
C ARG A 145 2.43 -9.57 -30.17
N ARG A 146 1.43 -9.09 -30.91
CA ARG A 146 1.37 -9.58 -32.27
C ARG A 146 2.81 -9.36 -32.75
N GLN A 147 3.61 -10.43 -32.84
CA GLN A 147 4.37 -10.57 -34.09
C GLN A 147 3.43 -10.03 -35.15
N PRO A 148 3.81 -9.07 -36.01
CA PRO A 148 3.03 -8.87 -37.22
C PRO A 148 2.71 -10.30 -37.66
N LEU A 149 1.43 -10.71 -37.53
CA LEU A 149 1.07 -12.00 -38.07
C LEU A 149 1.58 -11.83 -39.49
N ASP A 150 2.34 -12.79 -39.97
CA ASP A 150 2.51 -12.99 -41.39
C ASP A 150 1.08 -13.17 -41.93
N SER A 151 0.40 -12.05 -42.09
CA SER A 151 -0.85 -11.92 -42.75
C SER A 151 -0.37 -12.05 -44.19
N PRO A 152 -0.83 -13.07 -44.94
CA PRO A 152 -0.47 -13.24 -46.35
C PRO A 152 -1.08 -12.13 -47.24
N VAL A 153 -1.17 -10.91 -46.70
CA VAL A 153 -1.72 -9.70 -47.29
C VAL A 153 -0.62 -8.69 -47.62
N MET A 154 0.65 -8.98 -47.30
CA MET A 154 1.81 -8.16 -47.70
C MET A 154 2.88 -8.98 -48.45
N GLU A 155 2.50 -10.06 -49.14
CA GLU A 155 3.38 -10.75 -50.09
C GLU A 155 2.86 -10.72 -51.54
N ALA A 156 1.70 -10.10 -51.76
CA ALA A 156 1.11 -9.97 -53.09
C ALA A 156 0.95 -8.50 -53.51
N GLN A 157 2.02 -7.72 -53.45
CA GLN A 157 2.16 -6.50 -54.27
C GLN A 157 3.60 -5.96 -54.33
N MET A 158 4.59 -6.86 -54.29
CA MET A 158 5.86 -6.66 -55.01
C MET A 158 5.63 -7.06 -56.48
N ALA A 159 4.83 -6.27 -57.19
CA ALA A 159 4.72 -6.32 -58.64
C ALA A 159 4.19 -4.98 -59.14
N GLY A 160 4.99 -3.92 -59.02
CA GLY A 160 4.68 -2.67 -59.71
C GLY A 160 5.26 -1.42 -59.08
N SER A 161 6.16 -0.80 -59.83
CA SER A 161 6.54 0.62 -59.79
C SER A 161 7.70 1.03 -58.86
N LYS A 162 8.50 1.92 -59.46
CA LYS A 162 9.87 2.32 -59.13
C LYS A 162 9.90 3.47 -58.11
N SER A 163 11.04 3.53 -57.40
CA SER A 163 11.73 4.73 -56.90
C SER A 163 10.96 5.74 -56.03
N SER A 164 11.35 5.86 -54.77
CA SER A 164 12.18 6.98 -54.28
C SER A 164 12.55 6.75 -52.82
N ALA A 165 13.83 6.95 -52.51
CA ALA A 165 14.38 6.85 -51.18
C ALA A 165 14.02 8.10 -50.37
N SER A 166 13.42 7.92 -49.20
CA SER A 166 13.46 8.90 -48.11
C SER A 166 14.14 8.27 -46.90
N SER A 167 15.38 8.69 -46.67
CA SER A 167 16.15 8.39 -45.48
C SER A 167 15.62 9.22 -44.31
N GLU A 168 14.69 8.65 -43.54
CA GLU A 168 14.34 9.16 -42.23
C GLU A 168 14.28 7.95 -41.29
N PRO A 169 15.07 7.91 -40.19
CA PRO A 169 14.96 6.82 -39.24
C PRO A 169 13.58 6.91 -38.59
N ALA A 170 12.74 5.90 -38.85
CA ALA A 170 11.43 5.78 -38.22
C ALA A 170 11.57 5.98 -36.70
N PRO A 171 10.78 6.87 -36.08
CA PRO A 171 10.88 7.13 -34.65
C PRO A 171 10.65 5.82 -33.89
N ALA A 172 11.61 5.44 -33.05
CA ALA A 172 11.51 4.26 -32.20
C ALA A 172 10.18 4.30 -31.46
N LEU A 173 9.35 3.27 -31.65
CA LEU A 173 8.07 3.11 -30.98
C LEU A 173 8.28 3.28 -29.47
N VAL A 174 7.77 4.37 -28.89
CA VAL A 174 7.72 4.58 -27.44
C VAL A 174 6.92 3.40 -26.88
N THR A 175 7.62 2.43 -26.31
CA THR A 175 7.00 1.27 -25.69
C THR A 175 6.63 1.68 -24.27
N PRO A 176 5.34 1.77 -23.90
CA PRO A 176 4.96 2.11 -22.53
C PRO A 176 5.60 1.10 -21.57
N GLY A 177 6.39 1.58 -20.63
CA GLY A 177 7.13 0.71 -19.72
C GLY A 177 8.61 0.50 -20.08
N ALA A 178 9.15 1.26 -21.03
CA ALA A 178 10.57 1.22 -21.35
C ALA A 178 11.42 1.72 -20.17
N ALA A 179 12.62 1.15 -20.00
CA ALA A 179 13.53 1.57 -18.95
C ALA A 179 13.83 3.08 -19.04
N GLY A 180 13.81 3.77 -17.90
CA GLY A 180 13.97 5.22 -17.82
C GLY A 180 12.70 6.03 -18.07
N GLU A 181 11.59 5.43 -18.54
CA GLU A 181 10.31 6.11 -18.64
C GLU A 181 9.66 6.29 -17.25
N PRO A 182 9.16 7.49 -16.89
CA PRO A 182 8.46 7.71 -15.63
C PRO A 182 7.20 6.85 -15.47
N VAL A 183 7.01 6.30 -14.27
CA VAL A 183 5.83 5.51 -13.93
C VAL A 183 4.67 6.45 -13.60
N ARG A 184 3.57 6.33 -14.35
CA ARG A 184 2.36 7.12 -14.14
C ARG A 184 1.51 6.54 -13.01
N CYS A 185 0.81 7.42 -12.30
CA CYS A 185 -0.23 7.01 -11.36
C CYS A 185 -1.33 6.23 -12.10
N GLY A 186 -1.76 5.11 -11.55
CA GLY A 186 -2.74 4.19 -12.16
C GLY A 186 -2.13 3.09 -13.04
N SER A 187 -0.84 3.14 -13.37
CA SER A 187 -0.16 2.06 -14.10
C SER A 187 -0.13 0.77 -13.30
N VAL A 188 -0.25 -0.37 -13.99
CA VAL A 188 0.05 -1.68 -13.42
C VAL A 188 1.56 -1.90 -13.54
N ILE A 189 2.19 -2.28 -12.44
CA ILE A 189 3.64 -2.53 -12.34
C ILE A 189 3.91 -3.90 -11.73
N PHE A 190 5.11 -4.41 -11.98
CA PHE A 190 5.72 -5.53 -11.29
C PHE A 190 6.88 -5.04 -10.43
N LEU A 191 7.02 -5.65 -9.26
CA LEU A 191 8.12 -5.38 -8.32
C LEU A 191 9.02 -6.60 -8.29
N GLU A 192 10.16 -6.54 -8.99
CA GLU A 192 11.16 -7.61 -9.00
C GLU A 192 12.11 -7.43 -7.82
N HIS A 193 12.33 -8.49 -7.05
CA HIS A 193 13.28 -8.45 -5.94
C HIS A 193 14.72 -8.40 -6.46
N GLY A 194 15.48 -7.40 -6.03
CA GLY A 194 16.79 -7.08 -6.61
C GLY A 194 17.81 -8.21 -6.56
N SER A 195 17.83 -9.00 -5.48
CA SER A 195 18.82 -10.06 -5.30
C SER A 195 18.39 -11.42 -5.86
N SER A 196 17.12 -11.81 -5.71
CA SER A 196 16.63 -13.12 -6.20
C SER A 196 16.04 -13.10 -7.61
N ARG A 197 15.82 -11.92 -8.20
CA ARG A 197 15.22 -11.73 -9.54
C ARG A 197 13.80 -12.27 -9.71
N GLY A 198 13.20 -12.80 -8.65
CA GLY A 198 11.80 -13.18 -8.62
C GLY A 198 10.90 -11.95 -8.49
N THR A 199 9.61 -12.11 -8.80
CA THR A 199 8.63 -11.02 -8.76
C THR A 199 7.76 -11.15 -7.52
N LEU A 200 7.42 -10.01 -6.90
CA LEU A 200 6.44 -9.93 -5.83
C LEU A 200 5.09 -10.47 -6.33
N GLN A 201 4.49 -11.36 -5.55
CA GLN A 201 3.25 -12.04 -5.91
C GLN A 201 2.32 -12.14 -4.73
N ALA A 202 1.01 -12.11 -5.00
CA ALA A 202 0.00 -12.53 -4.04
C ALA A 202 -0.78 -13.71 -4.61
N THR A 203 -0.77 -14.83 -3.89
CA THR A 203 -1.46 -16.06 -4.31
C THR A 203 -2.73 -16.29 -3.50
N GLY A 204 -3.40 -17.43 -3.72
CA GLY A 204 -4.59 -17.80 -2.96
C GLY A 204 -4.32 -18.22 -1.51
N ALA A 205 -3.06 -18.46 -1.14
CA ALA A 205 -2.66 -18.92 0.19
C ALA A 205 -2.91 -17.87 1.28
N SER A 206 -3.12 -18.35 2.52
CA SER A 206 -3.28 -17.50 3.70
C SER A 206 -1.93 -17.05 4.23
N SER A 207 -1.83 -15.78 4.65
CA SER A 207 -0.62 -15.22 5.24
C SER A 207 -0.33 -15.82 6.62
N PRO A 208 0.95 -15.90 7.05
CA PRO A 208 1.36 -16.73 8.18
C PRO A 208 0.81 -16.31 9.56
N ILE A 209 0.53 -15.02 9.78
CA ILE A 209 0.08 -14.51 11.09
C ILE A 209 -1.39 -14.09 11.04
N SER A 210 -1.77 -13.29 10.04
CA SER A 210 -3.07 -12.62 10.05
C SER A 210 -4.16 -13.29 9.23
N SER A 211 -3.86 -14.41 8.56
CA SER A 211 -4.79 -15.08 7.65
C SER A 211 -5.30 -14.18 6.51
N GLN A 212 -4.56 -13.13 6.16
CA GLN A 212 -4.77 -12.31 4.97
C GLN A 212 -4.27 -13.05 3.73
N LYS A 213 -4.17 -12.42 2.56
CA LYS A 213 -3.54 -13.06 1.40
C LYS A 213 -2.03 -13.04 1.53
N GLU A 214 -1.43 -14.23 1.41
CA GLU A 214 0.02 -14.41 1.45
C GLU A 214 0.68 -13.65 0.30
N VAL A 215 1.77 -12.97 0.64
CA VAL A 215 2.67 -12.32 -0.32
C VAL A 215 4.01 -13.06 -0.30
N SER A 216 4.53 -13.34 -1.48
CA SER A 216 5.76 -14.09 -1.68
C SER A 216 6.55 -13.54 -2.87
N VAL A 217 7.78 -14.00 -3.05
CA VAL A 217 8.52 -13.84 -4.30
C VAL A 217 8.42 -15.13 -5.10
N GLY A 218 7.93 -15.03 -6.33
CA GLY A 218 7.76 -16.16 -7.25
C GLY A 218 8.41 -15.92 -8.62
N ALA A 219 8.58 -16.99 -9.39
CA ALA A 219 9.15 -16.92 -10.75
C ALA A 219 8.16 -16.40 -11.80
N GLY A 220 6.86 -16.37 -11.47
CA GLY A 220 5.80 -15.99 -12.41
C GLY A 220 5.78 -14.49 -12.74
N ARG A 221 5.50 -14.20 -14.02
CA ARG A 221 5.24 -12.85 -14.53
C ARG A 221 3.80 -12.70 -15.04
N ASP A 222 2.88 -13.52 -14.53
CA ASP A 222 1.45 -13.38 -14.81
C ASP A 222 0.90 -12.16 -14.06
N THR A 223 0.40 -11.18 -14.82
CA THR A 223 -0.21 -9.95 -14.29
C THR A 223 -1.32 -10.22 -13.28
N ARG A 224 -1.99 -11.36 -13.36
CA ARG A 224 -3.06 -11.72 -12.43
C ARG A 224 -2.56 -12.12 -11.04
N VAL A 225 -1.27 -12.39 -10.86
CA VAL A 225 -0.65 -12.83 -9.59
C VAL A 225 0.44 -11.86 -9.14
N ALA A 226 1.15 -11.26 -10.09
CA ALA A 226 2.29 -10.36 -9.85
C ALA A 226 1.97 -8.87 -10.13
N GLY A 227 0.80 -8.58 -10.71
CA GLY A 227 0.41 -7.23 -11.10
C GLY A 227 -0.15 -6.43 -9.92
N PHE A 228 0.48 -5.28 -9.66
CA PHE A 228 0.00 -4.29 -8.72
C PHE A 228 -0.27 -2.98 -9.44
N LYS A 229 -1.49 -2.46 -9.34
CA LYS A 229 -1.84 -1.13 -9.79
C LYS A 229 -1.32 -0.12 -8.77
N LEU A 230 -0.52 0.83 -9.26
CA LEU A 230 0.00 1.93 -8.47
C LEU A 230 -1.09 2.99 -8.28
N VAL A 231 -1.43 3.30 -7.03
CA VAL A 231 -2.42 4.34 -6.72
C VAL A 231 -1.74 5.44 -5.91
N CYS A 232 -1.66 6.63 -6.49
CA CYS A 232 -1.07 7.78 -5.82
C CYS A 232 -2.07 8.42 -4.84
N ALA A 233 -1.62 8.74 -3.63
CA ALA A 233 -2.48 9.37 -2.63
C ALA A 233 -2.92 10.78 -3.05
N ASN A 234 -2.04 11.52 -3.75
CA ASN A 234 -2.40 12.78 -4.37
C ASN A 234 -3.02 12.52 -5.75
N THR A 235 -4.31 12.78 -5.90
CA THR A 235 -5.04 12.58 -7.15
C THR A 235 -4.63 13.55 -8.27
N LYS A 236 -3.94 14.64 -7.94
CA LYS A 236 -3.39 15.58 -8.92
C LYS A 236 -2.00 15.18 -9.43
N SER A 237 -1.35 14.20 -8.80
CA SER A 237 -0.05 13.70 -9.27
C SER A 237 -0.25 12.85 -10.53
N GLU A 238 0.39 13.21 -11.63
CA GLU A 238 0.39 12.41 -12.86
C GLU A 238 1.41 11.26 -12.80
N MET A 239 2.56 11.53 -12.18
CA MET A 239 3.70 10.62 -12.10
C MET A 239 4.00 10.27 -10.64
N TRP A 240 4.58 9.09 -10.45
CA TRP A 240 5.06 8.64 -9.16
C TRP A 240 6.42 9.25 -8.84
N LEU A 241 6.44 10.14 -7.84
CA LEU A 241 7.69 10.71 -7.35
C LEU A 241 8.19 9.94 -6.12
N THR A 242 9.50 9.89 -5.95
CA THR A 242 10.11 9.42 -4.70
C THR A 242 9.60 10.28 -3.51
N GLY A 243 9.37 9.64 -2.37
CA GLY A 243 8.77 10.27 -1.19
C GLY A 243 7.24 10.41 -1.22
N ASP A 244 6.59 10.29 -2.38
CA ASP A 244 5.12 10.31 -2.46
C ASP A 244 4.51 9.08 -1.79
N ILE A 245 3.37 9.31 -1.14
CA ILE A 245 2.56 8.24 -0.58
C ILE A 245 1.78 7.58 -1.71
N VAL A 246 1.94 6.27 -1.82
CA VAL A 246 1.25 5.43 -2.79
C VAL A 246 0.67 4.20 -2.10
N THR A 247 -0.32 3.57 -2.73
CA THR A 247 -0.81 2.23 -2.39
C THR A 247 -0.64 1.31 -3.59
N PHE A 248 -0.52 0.01 -3.33
CA PHE A 248 -0.37 -1.01 -4.37
C PHE A 248 -1.58 -1.92 -4.34
N GLU A 249 -2.52 -1.72 -5.26
CA GLU A 249 -3.73 -2.51 -5.39
C GLU A 249 -3.44 -3.76 -6.23
N HIS A 250 -3.62 -4.96 -5.68
CA HIS A 250 -3.37 -6.19 -6.43
C HIS A 250 -4.45 -6.39 -7.51
N VAL A 251 -4.04 -6.52 -8.78
CA VAL A 251 -4.94 -6.43 -9.95
C VAL A 251 -6.09 -7.44 -9.92
N ARG A 252 -5.84 -8.68 -9.48
CA ARG A 252 -6.90 -9.71 -9.40
C ARG A 252 -7.76 -9.58 -8.14
N LEU A 253 -7.16 -9.17 -7.02
CA LEU A 253 -7.83 -9.21 -5.71
C LEU A 253 -8.62 -7.91 -5.44
N GLY A 254 -8.25 -6.80 -6.08
CA GLY A 254 -8.89 -5.50 -5.90
C GLY A 254 -8.70 -4.93 -4.48
N THR A 255 -7.66 -5.38 -3.79
CA THR A 255 -7.30 -4.99 -2.42
C THR A 255 -5.81 -4.73 -2.32
N ASN A 256 -5.39 -4.03 -1.27
CA ASN A 256 -4.08 -3.42 -1.22
C ASN A 256 -3.04 -4.26 -0.48
N LEU A 257 -1.79 -4.13 -0.92
CA LEU A 257 -0.60 -4.52 -0.17
C LEU A 257 -0.52 -3.71 1.13
N GLN A 258 -0.44 -4.41 2.25
CA GLN A 258 -0.46 -3.82 3.58
C GLN A 258 0.56 -4.44 4.52
N ALA A 259 0.85 -3.73 5.61
CA ALA A 259 1.61 -4.24 6.74
C ALA A 259 1.06 -3.68 8.06
N LYS A 260 1.10 -4.46 9.14
CA LYS A 260 0.65 -4.02 10.46
C LYS A 260 1.66 -4.43 11.53
N LYS A 261 1.97 -3.51 12.46
CA LYS A 261 2.88 -3.80 13.58
C LYS A 261 2.34 -4.92 14.49
N ASP A 262 1.03 -5.06 14.58
CA ASP A 262 0.39 -6.12 15.38
C ASP A 262 0.72 -7.53 14.86
N HIS A 263 1.12 -7.64 13.59
CA HIS A 263 1.52 -8.89 12.96
C HIS A 263 3.05 -9.01 12.86
N GLN A 264 3.75 -8.64 13.93
CA GLN A 264 5.19 -8.79 14.02
C GLN A 264 5.58 -10.26 14.26
N PHE A 265 6.59 -10.74 13.54
CA PHE A 265 7.23 -12.02 13.83
C PHE A 265 8.03 -11.90 15.13
N THR A 266 7.77 -12.81 16.05
CA THR A 266 8.44 -12.91 17.35
C THR A 266 8.99 -14.32 17.52
N GLN A 267 9.85 -14.52 18.52
CA GLN A 267 10.34 -15.86 18.84
C GLN A 267 9.22 -16.84 19.21
N GLN A 268 8.08 -16.31 19.68
CA GLN A 268 6.94 -17.11 20.13
C GLN A 268 6.11 -17.62 18.94
N ASN A 269 5.85 -16.77 17.94
CA ASN A 269 5.01 -17.15 16.79
C ASN A 269 5.80 -17.76 15.62
N CYS A 270 7.10 -17.48 15.49
CA CYS A 270 7.95 -17.97 14.42
C CYS A 270 8.89 -19.12 14.85
N GLY A 271 8.87 -19.49 16.14
CA GLY A 271 9.74 -20.54 16.72
C GLY A 271 11.15 -20.04 17.02
N ARG A 272 11.94 -20.82 17.79
CA ARG A 272 13.31 -20.48 18.24
C ARG A 272 14.28 -20.35 17.06
N GLY A 273 15.14 -19.32 17.08
CA GLY A 273 16.08 -19.01 15.99
C GLY A 273 15.47 -18.35 14.74
N CYS A 274 14.22 -17.87 14.80
CA CYS A 274 13.56 -17.22 13.66
C CYS A 274 14.41 -16.10 13.03
N PRO A 275 14.84 -16.24 11.76
CA PRO A 275 15.73 -15.27 11.10
C PRO A 275 15.06 -13.93 10.77
N ILE A 276 13.73 -13.87 10.84
CA ILE A 276 12.91 -12.67 10.61
C ILE A 276 12.23 -12.19 11.90
N ALA A 277 12.72 -12.60 13.07
CA ALA A 277 12.21 -12.06 14.33
C ALA A 277 12.39 -10.53 14.35
N GLY A 278 11.31 -9.82 14.70
CA GLY A 278 11.24 -8.36 14.66
C GLY A 278 10.75 -7.78 13.33
N HIS A 279 10.68 -8.58 12.25
CA HIS A 279 10.04 -8.16 11.01
C HIS A 279 8.51 -8.15 11.18
N ILE A 280 7.81 -7.40 10.33
CA ILE A 280 6.34 -7.42 10.27
C ILE A 280 5.85 -8.15 9.01
N GLU A 281 4.72 -8.84 9.14
CA GLU A 281 4.04 -9.49 8.03
C GLU A 281 3.62 -8.47 6.96
N VAL A 282 3.91 -8.80 5.71
CA VAL A 282 3.36 -8.12 4.54
C VAL A 282 2.34 -9.05 3.89
N SER A 283 1.15 -8.53 3.61
CA SER A 283 0.04 -9.29 3.05
C SER A 283 -0.77 -8.44 2.09
N VAL A 284 -1.61 -9.06 1.26
CA VAL A 284 -2.69 -8.36 0.56
C VAL A 284 -3.98 -8.53 1.38
N SER A 285 -4.67 -7.42 1.66
CA SER A 285 -5.85 -7.45 2.53
C SER A 285 -6.98 -8.32 1.94
N ASN A 286 -7.69 -9.09 2.78
CA ASN A 286 -8.95 -9.72 2.37
C ASN A 286 -10.11 -8.71 2.29
N GLU A 287 -10.00 -7.60 3.02
CA GLU A 287 -11.02 -6.56 3.06
C GLU A 287 -10.65 -5.42 2.10
N LYS A 288 -11.65 -4.87 1.43
CA LYS A 288 -11.49 -3.63 0.69
C LYS A 288 -11.11 -2.50 1.67
N PRO A 289 -10.26 -1.56 1.25
CA PRO A 289 -9.93 -0.40 2.08
C PRO A 289 -11.22 0.31 2.51
N ARG A 290 -11.39 0.49 3.83
CA ARG A 290 -12.50 1.27 4.37
C ARG A 290 -12.34 2.73 3.93
N SER A 291 -13.46 3.38 3.61
CA SER A 291 -13.45 4.82 3.30
C SER A 291 -12.79 5.59 4.46
N SER A 292 -11.93 6.54 4.10
CA SER A 292 -10.99 7.25 5.00
C SER A 292 -11.68 8.24 5.96
N TRP A 293 -12.89 7.93 6.44
CA TRP A 293 -13.59 8.69 7.48
C TRP A 293 -13.05 8.41 8.90
N GLY A 294 -12.03 7.55 9.02
CA GLY A 294 -11.35 7.23 10.28
C GLY A 294 -10.12 8.10 10.52
N TRP A 295 -9.87 8.43 11.79
CA TRP A 295 -8.73 9.22 12.25
C TRP A 295 -7.37 8.50 12.19
N SER A 296 -7.33 7.23 11.74
CA SER A 296 -6.13 6.42 11.68
C SER A 296 -5.53 6.38 10.28
N THR A 297 -4.21 6.52 10.20
CA THR A 297 -3.47 6.31 8.94
C THR A 297 -3.69 4.86 8.46
N PRO A 298 -4.01 4.63 7.18
CA PRO A 298 -4.20 3.29 6.63
C PRO A 298 -2.91 2.43 6.64
N PRO A 299 -3.02 1.10 6.83
CA PRO A 299 -1.88 0.15 6.87
C PRO A 299 -1.34 -0.25 5.48
N ASP A 300 -1.85 0.35 4.42
CA ASP A 300 -1.55 0.05 3.02
C ASP A 300 -0.81 1.18 2.31
N GLN A 301 -0.30 2.16 3.07
CA GLN A 301 0.45 3.29 2.56
C GLN A 301 1.96 3.03 2.54
N TRP A 302 2.58 3.32 1.41
CA TRP A 302 4.00 3.13 1.14
C TRP A 302 4.63 4.37 0.53
N LYS A 303 5.95 4.51 0.68
CA LYS A 303 6.77 5.54 0.02
C LYS A 303 7.96 4.89 -0.66
N ALA A 304 8.30 5.32 -1.86
CA ALA A 304 9.57 4.95 -2.48
C ALA A 304 10.69 5.85 -1.96
N SER A 305 11.76 5.24 -1.47
CA SER A 305 13.05 5.90 -1.28
C SER A 305 13.98 5.55 -2.44
N ALA A 306 14.78 6.54 -2.86
CA ALA A 306 15.70 6.38 -3.98
C ALA A 306 16.74 5.30 -3.67
N GLY A 307 16.87 4.32 -4.57
CA GLY A 307 17.98 3.37 -4.61
C GLY A 307 18.84 3.68 -5.83
N LEU A 308 18.73 2.85 -6.88
CA LEU A 308 19.34 3.10 -8.19
C LEU A 308 18.25 3.62 -9.14
N MET A 309 18.34 4.89 -9.51
CA MET A 309 17.38 5.52 -10.42
C MET A 309 17.88 5.45 -11.86
N VAL A 310 17.05 4.95 -12.77
CA VAL A 310 17.34 4.91 -14.21
C VAL A 310 16.73 6.14 -14.87
N ASN A 311 17.53 6.90 -15.61
CA ASN A 311 17.03 8.02 -16.42
C ASN A 311 16.91 7.58 -17.88
N LYS A 312 16.05 8.25 -18.65
CA LYS A 312 16.02 8.07 -20.11
C LYS A 312 17.33 8.58 -20.72
N GLU A 313 17.89 7.85 -21.68
CA GLU A 313 19.08 8.30 -22.42
C GLU A 313 18.82 9.69 -23.03
N GLY A 314 19.72 10.64 -22.78
CA GLY A 314 19.60 12.04 -23.24
C GLY A 314 19.16 13.05 -22.17
N GLU A 315 18.66 12.62 -21.00
CA GLU A 315 18.37 13.50 -19.85
C GLU A 315 19.44 13.37 -18.75
N GLY A 316 20.69 13.18 -19.18
CA GLY A 316 21.86 13.15 -18.32
C GLY A 316 22.24 14.56 -17.90
N LEU A 317 22.31 14.76 -16.59
CA LEU A 317 22.75 15.95 -15.87
C LEU A 317 24.19 16.37 -16.26
N PHE A 318 24.37 16.99 -17.43
CA PHE A 318 25.62 17.66 -17.83
C PHE A 318 25.44 19.15 -18.14
N ASP A 319 24.23 19.69 -18.06
CA ASP A 319 23.92 21.10 -18.35
C ASP A 319 24.04 22.05 -17.14
N ASP A 320 24.59 21.61 -16.00
CA ASP A 320 24.70 22.47 -14.78
C ASP A 320 26.15 22.71 -14.31
N LEU A 321 27.14 22.49 -15.17
CA LEU A 321 28.46 23.08 -14.99
C LEU A 321 28.69 24.08 -16.12
N GLY A 322 28.11 25.27 -15.96
CA GLY A 322 28.58 26.48 -16.63
C GLY A 322 30.02 26.75 -16.21
N PHE A 323 30.96 26.11 -16.89
CA PHE A 323 32.35 26.50 -16.88
C PHE A 323 32.43 27.66 -17.88
N ASP A 324 32.46 28.89 -17.37
CA ASP A 324 32.79 30.06 -18.16
C ASP A 324 34.18 29.83 -18.78
N HIS A 325 34.18 29.48 -20.06
CA HIS A 325 35.37 29.32 -20.87
C HIS A 325 35.66 30.65 -21.59
N ASP A 326 35.80 31.73 -20.82
CA ASP A 326 36.29 33.02 -21.29
C ASP A 326 37.35 33.56 -20.31
N GLU A 327 38.47 32.85 -20.21
CA GLU A 327 39.79 33.46 -19.97
C GLU A 327 40.88 32.44 -20.34
N LEU A 328 41.44 32.58 -21.54
CA LEU A 328 42.86 32.39 -21.89
C LEU A 328 43.11 32.70 -23.38
#